data_AF-A0A8B7K1G8-F1
#
_entry.id   AF-A0A8B7K1G8-F1
#
_cell.length_a   1.000
_cell.length_b   1.000
_cell.length_c   1.000
_cell.angle_alpha   90.00
_cell.angle_beta   90.00
_cell.angle_gamma   90.00
#
_symmetry.space_group_name_H-M   'P 1'
#
loop_
_entity.id
_entity.type
_entity.pdbx_description
1 polymer ?
#
loop_
_entity_poly.entity_id
_entity_poly.type
_entity_poly.pdbx_seq_one_letter_code
_entity_poly.pdbx_strand_id
1 'polypeptide(L)'
;VYVQTWNGQNLSMTIVRDEYPSNPMVLRGINQRAVFQQYQPVVMLQKGYTIHWNGKAPNVTYLYLINFNKNDWIRVGLCYQPNTDFVIVLETFQRQSSALSTKTERYTPVSSMLELEKNRSDKKFYFDNSTGLLFLFLQAKYNRDGHSYCSSQGCERIKIVTKDSAKGISNCMAKAYPKYYQGPTVIKQMPVKTTVLCKKCGATQMVFTSDPHKNYLLVQINSPGKKELSGGQQAFISVNDTIFSLKDNGILIVVVDACIGTVSGNKLFSEVDIKRVDGYLKSGIPQRSIVLLSTRGDIDSPNISEALMSLGTAKPPYLQSNGSMAFLGFKGNFKPSWIKLFTSPAGQGLVQIEKYIPLQLEEYGCARAIKSRQKDLELLKKATRSH
;
A
#
# COMPACT_ATOMS: atom_id res chain seq x y z
N VAL A 1 -2.27 15.12 -5.71
CA VAL A 1 -2.21 16.55 -5.35
C VAL A 1 -1.01 16.75 -4.44
N TYR A 2 -0.36 17.90 -4.51
CA TYR A 2 0.76 18.23 -3.63
C TYR A 2 0.46 19.50 -2.85
N VAL A 3 0.56 19.43 -1.52
CA VAL A 3 0.16 20.51 -0.62
C VAL A 3 1.40 21.12 0.00
N GLN A 4 1.55 22.44 -0.11
CA GLN A 4 2.62 23.19 0.52
C GLN A 4 2.02 24.30 1.38
N THR A 5 2.47 24.43 2.63
CA THR A 5 1.91 25.41 3.56
C THR A 5 3.00 26.24 4.21
N TRP A 6 2.74 27.52 4.49
CA TRP A 6 3.68 28.41 5.16
C TRP A 6 3.17 28.78 6.56
N ASN A 7 4.10 29.05 7.48
CA ASN A 7 3.79 29.45 8.87
C ASN A 7 2.96 28.40 9.63
N GLY A 8 3.20 27.12 9.34
CA GLY A 8 2.55 25.97 9.98
C GLY A 8 3.60 24.96 10.48
N GLN A 9 4.57 25.43 11.25
CA GLN A 9 5.65 24.59 11.78
C GLN A 9 5.05 23.40 12.55
N ASN A 10 5.55 22.19 12.27
CA ASN A 10 5.16 20.94 12.95
C ASN A 10 3.69 20.53 12.89
N LEU A 11 2.90 21.07 11.95
CA LEU A 11 1.52 20.62 11.76
C LEU A 11 1.45 19.25 11.08
N SER A 12 0.54 18.41 11.54
CA SER A 12 0.10 17.21 10.83
C SER A 12 -1.17 17.53 10.05
N MET A 13 -1.17 17.18 8.76
CA MET A 13 -2.31 17.36 7.86
C MET A 13 -3.08 16.04 7.79
N THR A 14 -4.38 16.11 8.01
CA THR A 14 -5.29 14.98 7.82
C THR A 14 -6.13 15.24 6.59
N ILE A 15 -6.04 14.37 5.58
CA ILE A 15 -6.94 14.39 4.43
C ILE A 15 -7.88 13.21 4.51
N VAL A 16 -9.16 13.45 4.24
CA VAL A 16 -10.21 12.46 4.43
C VAL A 16 -11.04 12.42 3.17
N ARG A 17 -11.29 11.20 2.66
CA ARG A 17 -12.15 11.00 1.50
C ARG A 17 -13.60 10.99 1.96
N ASP A 18 -14.45 11.74 1.28
CA ASP A 18 -15.86 11.93 1.69
C ASP A 18 -16.64 10.60 1.77
N GLU A 19 -16.20 9.59 1.02
CA GLU A 19 -16.78 8.24 1.00
C GLU A 19 -16.32 7.33 2.14
N TYR A 20 -15.19 7.64 2.79
CA TYR A 20 -14.57 6.81 3.81
C TYR A 20 -14.04 7.65 4.98
N PRO A 21 -14.90 8.39 5.70
CA PRO A 21 -14.47 9.28 6.77
C PRO A 21 -13.79 8.57 7.96
N SER A 22 -14.07 7.29 8.14
CA SER A 22 -13.44 6.43 9.15
C SER A 22 -12.00 6.00 8.80
N ASN A 23 -11.54 6.24 7.58
CA ASN A 23 -10.20 5.87 7.11
C ASN A 23 -9.40 7.10 6.63
N PRO A 24 -9.11 8.06 7.52
CA PRO A 24 -8.37 9.26 7.16
C PRO A 24 -6.89 8.96 6.88
N MET A 25 -6.27 9.75 6.00
CA MET A 25 -4.83 9.73 5.79
C MET A 25 -4.17 10.88 6.55
N VAL A 26 -3.31 10.55 7.51
CA VAL A 26 -2.56 11.53 8.31
C VAL A 26 -1.13 11.64 7.79
N LEU A 27 -0.73 12.85 7.43
CA LEU A 27 0.59 13.16 6.88
C LEU A 27 1.34 14.12 7.81
N ARG A 28 2.60 13.81 8.07
CA ARG A 28 3.55 14.73 8.72
C ARG A 28 4.34 15.48 7.66
N GLY A 29 4.61 16.76 7.92
CA GLY A 29 5.39 17.58 6.99
C GLY A 29 6.82 17.06 6.87
N ILE A 30 7.35 17.07 5.63
CA ILE A 30 8.69 16.54 5.33
C ILE A 30 9.79 17.43 5.95
N ASN A 31 9.56 18.73 6.03
CA ASN A 31 10.58 19.71 6.43
C ASN A 31 10.34 20.22 7.86
N GLN A 32 10.53 19.38 8.87
CA GLN A 32 10.20 19.68 10.28
C GLN A 32 10.88 20.94 10.87
N ARG A 33 11.92 21.48 10.23
CA ARG A 33 12.63 22.71 10.65
C ARG A 33 12.52 23.88 9.68
N ALA A 34 11.75 23.75 8.59
CA ALA A 34 11.60 24.82 7.61
C ALA A 34 10.37 25.70 7.90
N VAL A 35 10.40 26.91 7.36
CA VAL A 35 9.30 27.90 7.41
C VAL A 35 8.06 27.42 6.66
N PHE A 36 8.22 26.46 5.74
CA PHE A 36 7.14 25.82 5.00
C PHE A 36 7.15 24.29 5.17
N GLN A 37 5.95 23.71 5.18
CA GLN A 37 5.73 22.26 5.19
C GLN A 37 5.24 21.78 3.83
N GLN A 38 5.50 20.50 3.55
CA GLN A 38 5.13 19.84 2.30
C GLN A 38 4.48 18.49 2.63
N TYR A 39 3.34 18.23 1.98
CA TYR A 39 2.57 17.00 2.14
C TYR A 39 2.18 16.46 0.76
N GLN A 40 2.24 15.14 0.59
CA GLN A 40 1.91 14.48 -0.67
C GLN A 40 0.87 13.38 -0.45
N PRO A 41 -0.42 13.73 -0.33
CA PRO A 41 -1.48 12.74 -0.19
C PRO A 41 -1.77 12.03 -1.52
N VAL A 42 -2.06 10.74 -1.43
CA VAL A 42 -2.55 9.92 -2.54
C VAL A 42 -4.07 10.10 -2.65
N VAL A 43 -4.54 10.57 -3.80
CA VAL A 43 -5.97 10.84 -4.04
C VAL A 43 -6.46 10.01 -5.22
N MET A 44 -7.75 9.70 -5.20
CA MET A 44 -8.49 9.16 -6.33
C MET A 44 -9.17 10.33 -7.04
N LEU A 45 -9.07 10.35 -8.37
CA LEU A 45 -9.69 11.38 -9.18
C LEU A 45 -11.22 11.30 -9.11
N GLN A 46 -11.86 12.44 -9.37
CA GLN A 46 -13.32 12.60 -9.41
C GLN A 46 -13.99 12.28 -8.07
N LYS A 47 -13.32 12.62 -6.97
CA LYS A 47 -13.79 12.42 -5.59
C LYS A 47 -13.72 13.70 -4.78
N GLY A 48 -14.52 13.73 -3.72
CA GLY A 48 -14.50 14.75 -2.68
C GLY A 48 -13.58 14.37 -1.53
N TYR A 49 -12.86 15.37 -1.03
CA TYR A 49 -11.97 15.26 0.12
C TYR A 49 -12.15 16.45 1.05
N THR A 50 -11.87 16.27 2.34
CA THR A 50 -11.64 17.38 3.26
C THR A 50 -10.23 17.33 3.83
N ILE A 51 -9.66 18.50 4.13
CA ILE A 51 -8.34 18.68 4.72
C ILE A 51 -8.48 19.37 6.08
N HIS A 52 -7.80 18.82 7.08
CA HIS A 52 -7.80 19.27 8.46
C HIS A 52 -6.38 19.34 9.00
N TRP A 53 -6.19 20.11 10.05
CA TRP A 53 -4.92 20.23 10.75
C TRP A 53 -5.09 19.93 12.24
N ASN A 54 -4.06 19.34 12.84
CA ASN A 54 -3.99 19.13 14.29
C ASN A 54 -3.69 20.42 15.08
N GLY A 55 -3.66 21.56 14.41
CA GLY A 55 -3.48 22.90 14.96
C GLY A 55 -4.18 23.94 14.08
N LYS A 56 -3.78 25.20 14.17
CA LYS A 56 -4.33 26.26 13.32
C LYS A 56 -4.02 25.98 11.84
N ALA A 57 -5.01 26.14 10.97
CA ALA A 57 -4.81 26.06 9.53
C ALA A 57 -3.77 27.10 9.07
N PRO A 58 -2.83 26.73 8.19
CA PRO A 58 -1.80 27.67 7.72
C PRO A 58 -2.37 28.87 6.98
N ASN A 59 -1.82 30.06 7.26
CA ASN A 59 -2.25 31.31 6.62
C ASN A 59 -2.03 31.33 5.10
N VAL A 60 -1.06 30.57 4.61
CA VAL A 60 -0.83 30.40 3.18
C VAL A 60 -0.73 28.92 2.86
N THR A 61 -1.63 28.46 1.98
CA THR A 61 -1.70 27.08 1.50
C THR A 61 -1.65 27.08 -0.02
N TYR A 62 -0.76 26.26 -0.58
CA TYR A 62 -0.66 26.00 -2.02
C TYR A 62 -1.12 24.58 -2.30
N LEU A 63 -2.04 24.43 -3.26
CA LEU A 63 -2.52 23.15 -3.76
C LEU A 63 -2.03 22.98 -5.21
N TYR A 64 -1.01 22.17 -5.40
CA TYR A 64 -0.45 21.90 -6.72
C TYR A 64 -1.12 20.69 -7.37
N LEU A 65 -1.43 20.84 -8.65
CA LEU A 65 -2.01 19.82 -9.54
C LEU A 65 -0.92 18.91 -10.15
N ILE A 66 0.07 18.50 -9.35
CA ILE A 66 1.13 17.58 -9.80
C ILE A 66 0.52 16.22 -10.15
N ASN A 67 0.90 15.69 -11.33
CA ASN A 67 0.41 14.43 -11.93
C ASN A 67 -1.07 14.44 -12.35
N PHE A 68 -1.72 15.60 -12.45
CA PHE A 68 -3.06 15.70 -13.01
C PHE A 68 -2.96 15.88 -14.52
N ASN A 69 -3.67 15.07 -15.30
CA ASN A 69 -3.87 15.32 -16.73
C ASN A 69 -4.95 16.38 -16.93
N LYS A 70 -5.01 16.93 -18.15
CA LYS A 70 -6.09 17.84 -18.54
C LYS A 70 -7.45 17.24 -18.17
N ASN A 71 -8.28 18.05 -17.53
CA ASN A 71 -9.61 17.73 -17.02
C ASN A 71 -9.65 16.79 -15.81
N ASP A 72 -8.54 16.20 -15.36
CA ASP A 72 -8.51 15.48 -14.08
C ASP A 72 -8.87 16.45 -12.97
N TRP A 73 -9.74 16.01 -12.07
CA TRP A 73 -10.25 16.87 -11.00
C TRP A 73 -10.46 16.14 -9.68
N ILE A 74 -10.42 16.90 -8.59
CA ILE A 74 -10.94 16.53 -7.27
C ILE A 74 -11.67 17.73 -6.65
N ARG A 75 -12.64 17.48 -5.77
CA ARG A 75 -13.22 18.51 -4.89
C ARG A 75 -12.50 18.44 -3.55
N VAL A 76 -12.12 19.59 -3.00
CA VAL A 76 -11.45 19.66 -1.70
C VAL A 76 -12.13 20.71 -0.83
N GLY A 77 -12.42 20.35 0.42
CA GLY A 77 -12.86 21.23 1.50
C GLY A 77 -11.73 21.43 2.52
N LEU A 78 -11.19 22.64 2.68
CA LEU A 78 -10.17 22.93 3.68
C LEU A 78 -10.82 23.51 4.95
N CYS A 79 -10.49 22.96 6.11
CA CYS A 79 -11.04 23.40 7.38
C CYS A 79 -10.39 24.70 7.87
N TYR A 80 -11.19 25.74 8.03
CA TYR A 80 -10.79 27.02 8.61
C TYR A 80 -11.76 27.42 9.72
N GLN A 81 -11.39 28.42 10.51
CA GLN A 81 -12.28 28.97 11.53
C GLN A 81 -13.41 29.79 10.88
N PRO A 82 -14.56 29.98 11.55
CA PRO A 82 -15.61 30.86 11.08
C PRO A 82 -15.10 32.29 10.85
N ASN A 83 -15.74 33.04 9.95
CA ASN A 83 -15.39 34.43 9.62
C ASN A 83 -13.96 34.61 9.08
N THR A 84 -13.45 33.61 8.35
CA THR A 84 -12.14 33.72 7.67
C THR A 84 -12.30 34.43 6.32
N ASP A 85 -11.49 35.46 6.07
CA ASP A 85 -11.38 36.09 4.75
C ASP A 85 -10.38 35.35 3.87
N PHE A 86 -10.78 35.10 2.61
CA PHE A 86 -10.00 34.33 1.65
C PHE A 86 -9.56 35.18 0.45
N VAL A 87 -8.26 35.12 0.13
CA VAL A 87 -7.74 35.55 -1.17
C VAL A 87 -7.20 34.30 -1.87
N ILE A 88 -7.89 33.89 -2.94
CA ILE A 88 -7.58 32.64 -3.64
C ILE A 88 -7.26 32.95 -5.10
N VAL A 89 -6.11 32.46 -5.57
CA VAL A 89 -5.65 32.66 -6.94
C VAL A 89 -5.15 31.36 -7.55
N LEU A 90 -5.46 31.14 -8.83
CA LEU A 90 -4.77 30.15 -9.66
C LEU A 90 -3.52 30.81 -10.25
N GLU A 91 -2.39 30.14 -10.07
CA GLU A 91 -1.09 30.52 -10.61
C GLU A 91 -0.49 29.33 -11.37
N THR A 92 0.37 29.63 -12.34
CA THR A 92 1.21 28.61 -12.98
C THR A 92 2.67 28.87 -12.62
N PHE A 93 3.31 27.90 -11.97
CA PHE A 93 4.69 27.99 -11.51
C PHE A 93 5.64 27.25 -12.46
N GLN A 94 6.60 27.96 -13.03
CA GLN A 94 7.61 27.40 -13.92
C GLN A 94 8.84 26.97 -13.11
N ARG A 95 9.04 25.65 -12.97
CA ARG A 95 10.11 25.10 -12.12
C ARG A 95 11.52 25.44 -12.62
N GLN A 96 11.75 25.42 -13.93
CA GLN A 96 13.08 25.62 -14.51
C GLN A 96 13.61 27.03 -14.27
N SER A 97 12.78 28.05 -14.46
CA SER A 97 13.15 29.45 -14.26
C SER A 97 12.82 29.97 -12.86
N SER A 98 12.22 29.14 -11.99
CA SER A 98 11.61 29.57 -10.72
C SER A 98 10.68 30.79 -10.86
N ALA A 99 10.08 30.95 -12.04
CA ALA A 99 9.25 32.10 -12.37
C ALA A 99 7.76 31.78 -12.21
N LEU A 100 7.00 32.81 -11.85
CA LEU A 100 5.55 32.78 -11.83
C LEU A 100 5.00 33.33 -13.14
N SER A 101 3.98 32.67 -13.69
CA SER A 101 3.24 33.25 -14.81
C SER A 101 2.61 34.58 -14.40
N THR A 102 2.67 35.57 -15.30
CA THR A 102 2.01 36.87 -15.12
C THR A 102 0.49 36.77 -15.17
N LYS A 103 -0.05 35.69 -15.76
CA LYS A 103 -1.49 35.41 -15.79
C LYS A 103 -1.91 34.74 -14.48
N THR A 104 -2.57 35.50 -13.60
CA THR A 104 -3.20 34.98 -12.38
C THR A 104 -4.71 35.12 -12.47
N GLU A 105 -5.44 34.07 -12.11
CA GLU A 105 -6.91 34.06 -12.13
C GLU A 105 -7.42 34.05 -10.69
N ARG A 106 -8.19 35.08 -10.28
CA ARG A 106 -8.79 35.15 -8.94
C ARG A 106 -10.05 34.30 -8.85
N TYR A 107 -10.22 33.61 -7.72
CA TYR A 107 -11.48 32.93 -7.44
C TYR A 107 -12.50 33.88 -6.82
N THR A 108 -13.77 33.59 -7.08
CA THR A 108 -14.93 34.35 -6.57
C THR A 108 -15.81 33.48 -5.67
N PRO A 109 -16.43 34.03 -4.62
CA PRO A 109 -17.30 33.26 -3.75
C PRO A 109 -18.62 32.92 -4.44
N VAL A 110 -19.20 31.78 -4.10
CA VAL A 110 -20.59 31.39 -4.40
C VAL A 110 -21.33 31.07 -3.11
N SER A 111 -22.67 31.03 -3.17
CA SER A 111 -23.52 30.93 -1.99
C SER A 111 -23.81 29.50 -1.53
N SER A 112 -23.55 28.51 -2.38
CA SER A 112 -23.88 27.10 -2.09
C SER A 112 -22.96 26.11 -2.78
N MET A 113 -22.95 24.87 -2.26
CA MET A 113 -22.27 23.74 -2.92
C MET A 113 -22.83 23.48 -4.31
N LEU A 114 -24.15 23.62 -4.50
CA LEU A 114 -24.80 23.39 -5.78
C LEU A 114 -24.30 24.37 -6.85
N GLU A 115 -24.11 25.65 -6.51
CA GLU A 115 -23.52 26.64 -7.41
C GLU A 115 -22.06 26.33 -7.76
N LEU A 116 -21.29 25.85 -6.79
CA LEU A 116 -19.90 25.44 -7.00
C LEU A 116 -19.80 24.24 -7.97
N GLU A 117 -20.77 23.32 -7.91
CA GLU A 117 -20.78 22.09 -8.71
C GLU A 117 -21.28 22.28 -10.15
N LYS A 118 -21.94 23.39 -10.48
CA LYS A 118 -22.45 23.69 -11.83
C LYS A 118 -21.36 23.68 -12.90
N ASN A 119 -20.21 24.30 -12.61
CA ASN A 119 -19.06 24.30 -13.52
C ASN A 119 -17.76 24.19 -12.73
N ARG A 120 -17.15 23.00 -12.78
CA ARG A 120 -15.93 22.66 -12.03
C ARG A 120 -14.68 23.41 -12.51
N SER A 121 -14.72 23.97 -13.72
CA SER A 121 -13.62 24.74 -14.29
C SER A 121 -13.63 26.21 -13.85
N ASP A 122 -14.76 26.70 -13.35
CA ASP A 122 -14.90 28.07 -12.88
C ASP A 122 -13.99 28.32 -11.68
N LYS A 123 -13.43 29.53 -11.62
CA LYS A 123 -12.66 30.00 -10.46
C LYS A 123 -13.63 30.46 -9.39
N LYS A 124 -14.30 29.49 -8.77
CA LYS A 124 -15.29 29.70 -7.72
C LYS A 124 -14.95 28.91 -6.47
N PHE A 125 -15.33 29.44 -5.33
CA PHE A 125 -15.22 28.76 -4.04
C PHE A 125 -16.49 28.94 -3.22
N TYR A 126 -16.81 27.95 -2.38
CA TYR A 126 -17.92 28.02 -1.44
C TYR A 126 -17.36 27.85 -0.03
N PHE A 127 -17.66 28.78 0.89
CA PHE A 127 -17.32 28.62 2.29
C PHE A 127 -18.56 28.24 3.10
N ASP A 128 -18.60 27.01 3.59
CA ASP A 128 -19.67 26.54 4.45
C ASP A 128 -19.41 26.97 5.90
N ASN A 129 -20.01 28.08 6.31
CA ASN A 129 -19.93 28.58 7.68
C ASN A 129 -20.41 27.55 8.74
N SER A 130 -21.35 26.66 8.39
CA SER A 130 -21.88 25.68 9.36
C SER A 130 -20.84 24.61 9.75
N THR A 131 -19.95 24.25 8.82
CA THR A 131 -18.89 23.26 9.06
C THR A 131 -17.50 23.86 9.20
N GLY A 132 -17.29 25.09 8.71
CA GLY A 132 -15.97 25.73 8.59
C GLY A 132 -15.15 25.25 7.39
N LEU A 133 -15.79 24.72 6.34
CA LEU A 133 -15.08 24.15 5.19
C LEU A 133 -15.10 25.09 3.99
N LEU A 134 -13.90 25.41 3.48
CA LEU A 134 -13.70 26.10 2.22
C LEU A 134 -13.61 25.09 1.07
N PHE A 135 -14.63 25.03 0.24
CA PHE A 135 -14.70 24.13 -0.91
C PHE A 135 -14.28 24.79 -2.22
N LEU A 136 -13.49 24.05 -2.99
CA LEU A 136 -13.07 24.38 -4.34
C LEU A 136 -12.84 23.11 -5.17
N PHE A 137 -12.98 23.23 -6.49
CA PHE A 137 -12.55 22.20 -7.43
C PHE A 137 -11.10 22.46 -7.84
N LEU A 138 -10.25 21.44 -7.72
CA LEU A 138 -8.95 21.45 -8.37
C LEU A 138 -9.09 20.69 -9.67
N GLN A 139 -8.92 21.37 -10.80
CA GLN A 139 -8.97 20.77 -12.13
C GLN A 139 -7.80 21.28 -12.95
N ALA A 140 -7.04 20.37 -13.56
CA ALA A 140 -5.92 20.74 -14.43
C ALA A 140 -6.42 21.18 -15.81
N LYS A 141 -5.91 22.31 -16.31
CA LYS A 141 -6.28 22.92 -17.58
C LYS A 141 -5.43 22.40 -18.74
N TYR A 142 -4.17 22.08 -18.47
CA TYR A 142 -3.18 21.77 -19.52
C TYR A 142 -2.80 20.29 -19.55
N ASN A 143 -2.43 19.82 -20.75
CA ASN A 143 -1.94 18.46 -20.93
C ASN A 143 -0.51 18.32 -20.37
N ARG A 144 -0.19 17.14 -19.85
CA ARG A 144 1.17 16.76 -19.50
C ARG A 144 1.81 16.02 -20.66
N ASP A 145 3.11 16.21 -20.83
CA ASP A 145 3.89 15.51 -21.84
C ASP A 145 4.47 14.21 -21.24
N GLY A 146 3.99 13.06 -21.71
CA GLY A 146 4.43 11.74 -21.26
C GLY A 146 4.29 11.54 -19.75
N HIS A 147 5.43 11.30 -19.08
CA HIS A 147 5.50 11.05 -17.63
C HIS A 147 5.85 12.31 -16.82
N SER A 148 5.82 13.49 -17.42
CA SER A 148 6.16 14.74 -16.74
C SER A 148 5.21 15.06 -15.59
N TYR A 149 5.73 15.59 -14.49
CA TYR A 149 4.93 15.95 -13.30
C TYR A 149 3.93 17.09 -13.55
N CYS A 150 4.27 18.00 -14.47
CA CYS A 150 3.50 19.20 -14.81
C CYS A 150 3.42 19.37 -16.33
N SER A 151 2.58 20.28 -16.79
CA SER A 151 2.48 20.65 -18.22
C SER A 151 3.69 21.47 -18.69
N SER A 152 3.85 21.60 -20.00
CA SER A 152 4.83 22.52 -20.62
C SER A 152 4.58 24.00 -20.26
N GLN A 153 3.36 24.36 -19.85
CA GLN A 153 3.03 25.70 -19.35
C GLN A 153 3.52 25.94 -17.92
N GLY A 154 3.92 24.88 -17.21
CA GLY A 154 4.32 24.88 -15.81
C GLY A 154 3.35 24.11 -14.91
N CYS A 155 3.60 24.18 -13.61
CA CYS A 155 2.80 23.51 -12.58
C CYS A 155 1.66 24.42 -12.14
N GLU A 156 0.42 24.03 -12.47
CA GLU A 156 -0.78 24.71 -11.98
C GLU A 156 -0.89 24.54 -10.46
N ARG A 157 -1.07 25.66 -9.75
CA ARG A 157 -1.25 25.67 -8.29
C ARG A 157 -2.29 26.69 -7.87
N ILE A 158 -3.14 26.31 -6.93
CA ILE A 158 -4.05 27.24 -6.25
C ILE A 158 -3.34 27.75 -5.00
N LYS A 159 -3.19 29.06 -4.86
CA LYS A 159 -2.71 29.72 -3.65
C LYS A 159 -3.90 30.28 -2.88
N ILE A 160 -4.04 29.84 -1.64
CA ILE A 160 -5.04 30.31 -0.69
C ILE A 160 -4.30 31.10 0.37
N VAL A 161 -4.66 32.37 0.52
CA VAL A 161 -4.17 33.25 1.59
C VAL A 161 -5.34 33.60 2.48
N THR A 162 -5.17 33.42 3.78
CA THR A 162 -6.17 33.78 4.79
C THR A 162 -5.66 34.90 5.68
N LYS A 163 -6.57 35.82 6.04
CA LYS A 163 -6.35 36.82 7.08
C LYS A 163 -7.10 36.41 8.33
N ASP A 164 -6.64 35.33 8.95
CA ASP A 164 -7.29 34.78 10.14
C ASP A 164 -6.56 35.21 11.42
N SER A 165 -7.24 35.93 12.31
CA SER A 165 -6.78 36.28 13.66
C SER A 165 -7.13 35.22 14.71
N ALA A 166 -7.99 34.26 14.38
CA ALA A 166 -8.47 33.24 15.31
C ALA A 166 -7.35 32.26 15.71
N LYS A 167 -7.41 31.82 16.96
CA LYS A 167 -6.53 30.80 17.55
C LYS A 167 -7.38 29.55 17.79
N GLY A 168 -6.92 28.39 17.33
CA GLY A 168 -7.65 27.14 17.54
C GLY A 168 -7.26 26.02 16.57
N ILE A 169 -7.70 24.80 16.89
CA ILE A 169 -7.48 23.62 16.04
C ILE A 169 -8.44 23.68 14.86
N SER A 170 -7.91 23.54 13.65
CA SER A 170 -8.67 23.53 12.41
C SER A 170 -9.02 22.10 12.01
N ASN A 171 -9.87 21.48 12.83
CA ASN A 171 -10.45 20.16 12.59
C ASN A 171 -11.98 20.25 12.56
N CYS A 172 -12.54 19.99 11.38
CA CYS A 172 -13.96 20.13 11.08
C CYS A 172 -14.66 18.77 10.96
N MET A 173 -13.95 17.65 11.17
CA MET A 173 -14.47 16.30 10.85
C MET A 173 -15.82 15.99 11.51
N ALA A 174 -15.97 16.35 12.79
CA ALA A 174 -17.19 16.12 13.56
C ALA A 174 -18.41 16.86 12.99
N LYS A 175 -18.21 18.06 12.41
CA LYS A 175 -19.26 18.84 11.75
C LYS A 175 -19.43 18.46 10.28
N ALA A 176 -18.34 18.04 9.63
CA ALA A 176 -18.29 17.75 8.21
C ALA A 176 -19.07 16.48 7.85
N TYR A 177 -18.83 15.37 8.55
CA TYR A 177 -19.33 14.06 8.10
C TYR A 177 -20.78 13.70 8.39
N PRO A 178 -21.50 14.40 9.29
CA PRO A 178 -22.95 14.38 9.27
C PRO A 178 -23.55 14.97 7.97
N LYS A 179 -22.83 15.84 7.27
CA LYS A 179 -23.33 16.61 6.11
C LYS A 179 -22.74 16.19 4.76
N TYR A 180 -21.46 15.87 4.73
CA TYR A 180 -20.67 15.67 3.51
C TYR A 180 -20.25 14.22 3.28
N TYR A 181 -20.70 13.29 4.12
CA TYR A 181 -20.54 11.87 3.83
C TYR A 181 -21.18 11.52 2.48
N GLN A 182 -20.47 10.71 1.69
CA GLN A 182 -20.97 10.19 0.43
C GLN A 182 -20.93 8.66 0.44
N GLY A 183 -21.89 8.01 -0.22
CA GLY A 183 -21.78 6.58 -0.46
C GLY A 183 -20.60 6.27 -1.39
N PRO A 184 -19.84 5.18 -1.17
CA PRO A 184 -18.78 4.78 -2.08
C PRO A 184 -19.28 4.60 -3.52
N THR A 185 -18.76 5.41 -4.45
CA THR A 185 -19.07 5.28 -5.88
C THR A 185 -17.92 4.64 -6.63
N VAL A 186 -18.20 3.59 -7.39
CA VAL A 186 -17.20 2.85 -8.16
C VAL A 186 -17.17 3.39 -9.58
N ILE A 187 -16.16 4.19 -9.92
CA ILE A 187 -16.03 4.81 -11.26
C ILE A 187 -15.69 3.74 -12.32
N LYS A 188 -14.95 2.70 -11.94
CA LYS A 188 -14.65 1.54 -12.76
C LYS A 188 -14.95 0.30 -11.95
N GLN A 189 -15.88 -0.54 -12.43
CA GLN A 189 -16.13 -1.82 -11.80
C GLN A 189 -14.83 -2.61 -11.73
N MET A 190 -14.46 -3.04 -10.52
CA MET A 190 -13.40 -4.02 -10.37
C MET A 190 -13.84 -5.28 -11.12
N PRO A 191 -12.95 -5.96 -11.87
CA PRO A 191 -13.27 -7.24 -12.47
C PRO A 191 -13.85 -8.17 -11.40
N VAL A 192 -14.93 -8.87 -11.73
CA VAL A 192 -15.52 -9.87 -10.84
C VAL A 192 -14.46 -10.92 -10.55
N LYS A 193 -14.33 -11.32 -9.27
CA LYS A 193 -13.42 -12.41 -8.91
C LYS A 193 -13.82 -13.66 -9.70
N THR A 194 -12.93 -14.13 -10.56
CA THR A 194 -13.11 -15.39 -11.28
C THR A 194 -13.07 -16.55 -10.27
N THR A 195 -14.16 -17.30 -10.17
CA THR A 195 -14.30 -18.49 -9.33
C THR A 195 -13.82 -19.77 -10.02
N VAL A 196 -13.38 -19.67 -11.29
CA VAL A 196 -12.90 -20.80 -12.08
C VAL A 196 -11.52 -21.24 -11.58
N LEU A 197 -11.40 -22.53 -11.26
CA LEU A 197 -10.16 -23.18 -10.86
C LEU A 197 -9.06 -23.05 -11.93
N CYS A 198 -7.84 -22.71 -11.54
CA CYS A 198 -6.69 -22.71 -12.46
C CYS A 198 -6.25 -24.15 -12.75
N LYS A 199 -6.81 -24.78 -13.80
CA LYS A 199 -6.48 -26.16 -14.17
C LYS A 199 -4.99 -26.42 -14.42
N LYS A 200 -4.21 -25.40 -14.80
CA LYS A 200 -2.77 -25.53 -15.07
C LYS A 200 -1.88 -25.41 -13.83
N CYS A 201 -2.37 -24.79 -12.76
CA CYS A 201 -1.54 -24.40 -11.62
C CYS A 201 -2.13 -24.80 -10.27
N GLY A 202 -3.20 -25.60 -10.24
CA GLY A 202 -3.83 -26.10 -9.02
C GLY A 202 -4.53 -25.04 -8.17
N ALA A 203 -4.43 -23.75 -8.55
CA ALA A 203 -4.95 -22.64 -7.76
C ALA A 203 -6.45 -22.76 -7.56
N THR A 204 -6.88 -22.71 -6.30
CA THR A 204 -8.30 -22.62 -5.93
C THR A 204 -8.95 -21.32 -6.40
N GLN A 205 -8.15 -20.30 -6.72
CA GLN A 205 -8.58 -18.99 -7.22
C GLN A 205 -7.65 -18.51 -8.35
N MET A 206 -8.19 -17.73 -9.30
CA MET A 206 -7.36 -17.12 -10.35
C MET A 206 -6.42 -16.08 -9.71
N VAL A 207 -5.12 -16.37 -9.70
CA VAL A 207 -4.11 -15.48 -9.15
C VAL A 207 -3.78 -14.43 -10.19
N PHE A 208 -4.15 -13.18 -9.92
CA PHE A 208 -3.67 -12.04 -10.69
C PHE A 208 -2.32 -11.63 -10.14
N THR A 209 -1.26 -11.80 -10.93
CA THR A 209 0.05 -11.20 -10.67
C THR A 209 0.26 -10.02 -11.62
N SER A 210 0.89 -8.95 -11.12
CA SER A 210 1.36 -7.85 -11.97
C SER A 210 2.51 -8.29 -12.89
N ASP A 211 3.16 -9.42 -12.58
CA ASP A 211 4.32 -9.95 -13.29
C ASP A 211 4.02 -11.33 -13.90
N PRO A 212 3.10 -11.45 -14.88
CA PRO A 212 2.69 -12.75 -15.43
C PRO A 212 3.80 -13.48 -16.20
N HIS A 213 4.92 -12.81 -16.45
CA HIS A 213 6.11 -13.36 -17.11
C HIS A 213 7.06 -14.07 -16.13
N LYS A 214 6.84 -13.98 -14.81
CA LYS A 214 7.65 -14.68 -13.81
C LYS A 214 7.13 -16.09 -13.58
N ASN A 215 8.03 -17.01 -13.25
CA ASN A 215 7.68 -18.33 -12.78
C ASN A 215 7.39 -18.29 -11.28
N TYR A 216 6.37 -19.01 -10.85
CA TYR A 216 5.94 -19.06 -9.45
C TYR A 216 5.88 -20.49 -8.95
N LEU A 217 6.32 -20.68 -7.71
CA LEU A 217 6.18 -21.91 -6.94
C LEU A 217 4.91 -21.84 -6.11
N LEU A 218 4.00 -22.80 -6.28
CA LEU A 218 2.85 -22.95 -5.39
C LEU A 218 3.31 -23.66 -4.12
N VAL A 219 3.11 -23.01 -2.98
CA VAL A 219 3.32 -23.60 -1.66
C VAL A 219 2.03 -23.57 -0.86
N GLN A 220 1.74 -24.67 -0.18
CA GLN A 220 0.63 -24.76 0.77
C GLN A 220 1.16 -25.27 2.11
N ILE A 221 0.74 -24.65 3.21
CA ILE A 221 1.08 -25.10 4.55
C ILE A 221 -0.22 -25.29 5.32
N ASN A 222 -0.43 -26.50 5.82
CA ASN A 222 -1.54 -26.82 6.71
C ASN A 222 -0.98 -27.20 8.08
N SER A 223 -1.33 -26.43 9.11
CA SER A 223 -0.93 -26.66 10.50
C SER A 223 -2.17 -26.67 11.39
N PRO A 224 -2.98 -27.75 11.32
CA PRO A 224 -4.23 -27.87 12.05
C PRO A 224 -4.02 -27.90 13.57
N GLY A 225 -5.01 -27.41 14.31
CA GLY A 225 -5.07 -27.46 15.77
C GLY A 225 -5.54 -28.81 16.30
N LYS A 226 -5.56 -28.97 17.62
CA LYS A 226 -5.92 -30.24 18.28
C LYS A 226 -7.29 -30.79 17.86
N LYS A 227 -8.29 -29.91 17.73
CA LYS A 227 -9.66 -30.28 17.32
C LYS A 227 -9.70 -30.78 15.88
N GLU A 228 -9.00 -30.11 14.98
CA GLU A 228 -8.98 -30.43 13.55
C GLU A 228 -8.19 -31.72 13.28
N LEU A 229 -7.09 -31.94 14.00
CA LEU A 229 -6.33 -33.19 14.00
C LEU A 229 -7.20 -34.37 14.47
N SER A 230 -7.99 -34.18 15.53
CA SER A 230 -8.93 -35.20 16.02
C SER A 230 -10.04 -35.52 15.01
N GLY A 231 -10.39 -34.54 14.16
CA GLY A 231 -11.32 -34.70 13.04
C GLY A 231 -10.69 -35.27 11.76
N GLY A 232 -9.45 -35.75 11.81
CA GLY A 232 -8.77 -36.41 10.68
C GLY A 232 -8.03 -35.48 9.72
N GLN A 233 -7.92 -34.17 9.99
CA GLN A 233 -7.07 -33.30 9.20
C GLN A 233 -5.59 -33.62 9.40
N GLN A 234 -4.78 -33.43 8.35
CA GLN A 234 -3.35 -33.73 8.38
C GLN A 234 -2.53 -32.44 8.33
N ALA A 235 -1.46 -32.38 9.13
CA ALA A 235 -0.47 -31.33 9.03
C ALA A 235 0.51 -31.64 7.88
N PHE A 236 0.76 -30.68 7.00
CA PHE A 236 1.64 -30.87 5.85
C PHE A 236 2.20 -29.56 5.29
N ILE A 237 3.28 -29.70 4.51
CA ILE A 237 3.76 -28.68 3.58
C ILE A 237 3.66 -29.27 2.18
N SER A 238 3.06 -28.55 1.23
CA SER A 238 3.01 -28.93 -0.18
C SER A 238 3.83 -27.95 -1.01
N VAL A 239 4.58 -28.47 -1.98
CA VAL A 239 5.38 -27.71 -2.94
C VAL A 239 5.08 -28.25 -4.34
N ASN A 240 4.41 -27.46 -5.19
CA ASN A 240 3.93 -27.89 -6.52
C ASN A 240 3.32 -29.30 -6.48
N ASP A 241 2.29 -29.48 -5.64
CA ASP A 241 1.54 -30.72 -5.44
C ASP A 241 2.30 -31.87 -4.76
N THR A 242 3.59 -31.71 -4.46
CA THR A 242 4.36 -32.68 -3.67
C THR A 242 4.15 -32.44 -2.18
N ILE A 243 3.53 -33.39 -1.49
CA ILE A 243 3.13 -33.26 -0.09
C ILE A 243 4.18 -33.88 0.84
N PHE A 244 4.66 -33.07 1.79
CA PHE A 244 5.50 -33.46 2.91
C PHE A 244 4.64 -33.51 4.17
N SER A 245 4.25 -34.72 4.57
CA SER A 245 3.37 -34.93 5.72
C SER A 245 4.13 -34.79 7.03
N LEU A 246 3.54 -34.09 7.98
CA LEU A 246 4.03 -33.96 9.34
C LEU A 246 3.20 -34.89 10.23
N LYS A 247 3.61 -36.17 10.33
CA LYS A 247 2.86 -37.23 11.03
C LYS A 247 3.04 -37.20 12.55
N ASP A 248 4.24 -36.86 13.00
CA ASP A 248 4.60 -36.81 14.41
C ASP A 248 4.65 -35.37 14.92
N ASN A 249 4.62 -35.20 16.25
CA ASN A 249 4.79 -33.90 16.87
C ASN A 249 6.22 -33.39 16.62
N GLY A 250 6.34 -32.12 16.24
CA GLY A 250 7.63 -31.52 15.91
C GLY A 250 7.57 -30.46 14.82
N ILE A 251 8.75 -30.11 14.32
CA ILE A 251 8.96 -29.07 13.31
C ILE A 251 9.39 -29.70 11.99
N LEU A 252 8.60 -29.51 10.94
CA LEU A 252 8.98 -29.86 9.58
C LEU A 252 9.57 -28.64 8.87
N ILE A 253 10.74 -28.83 8.26
CA ILE A 253 11.38 -27.84 7.41
C ILE A 253 11.54 -28.45 6.01
N VAL A 254 11.05 -27.75 4.99
CA VAL A 254 11.25 -28.07 3.57
C VAL A 254 12.06 -26.94 2.94
N VAL A 255 13.13 -27.31 2.24
CA VAL A 255 14.04 -26.38 1.57
C VAL A 255 13.89 -26.54 0.06
N VAL A 256 13.70 -25.43 -0.63
CA VAL A 256 13.52 -25.39 -2.09
C VAL A 256 14.60 -24.49 -2.70
N ASP A 257 15.24 -24.97 -3.76
CA ASP A 257 16.16 -24.15 -4.55
C ASP A 257 15.38 -23.03 -5.25
N ALA A 258 15.73 -21.77 -5.01
CA ALA A 258 14.95 -20.63 -5.52
C ALA A 258 15.16 -20.38 -7.02
N CYS A 259 16.17 -20.99 -7.63
CA CYS A 259 16.49 -20.86 -9.05
C CYS A 259 15.89 -21.99 -9.89
N ILE A 260 15.80 -23.20 -9.34
CA ILE A 260 15.26 -24.36 -10.06
C ILE A 260 13.80 -24.60 -9.67
N GLY A 261 13.41 -24.25 -8.43
CA GLY A 261 12.07 -24.52 -7.89
C GLY A 261 11.89 -25.96 -7.40
N THR A 262 12.98 -26.72 -7.29
CA THR A 262 12.96 -28.11 -6.81
C THR A 262 13.27 -28.18 -5.32
N VAL A 263 12.64 -29.12 -4.64
CA VAL A 263 12.91 -29.39 -3.22
C VAL A 263 14.32 -29.97 -3.12
N SER A 264 15.22 -29.25 -2.45
CA SER A 264 16.61 -29.67 -2.22
C SER A 264 16.76 -30.53 -0.96
N GLY A 265 15.78 -30.49 -0.06
CA GLY A 265 15.71 -31.38 1.08
C GLY A 265 14.54 -31.06 2.00
N ASN A 266 14.24 -32.00 2.89
CA ASN A 266 13.34 -31.78 4.01
C ASN A 266 13.91 -32.42 5.27
N LYS A 267 13.56 -31.88 6.45
CA LYS A 267 13.94 -32.42 7.75
C LYS A 267 12.79 -32.28 8.72
N LEU A 268 12.51 -33.36 9.43
CA LEU A 268 11.62 -33.39 10.57
C LEU A 268 12.43 -33.40 11.86
N PHE A 269 12.18 -32.43 12.73
CA PHE A 269 12.74 -32.37 14.07
C PHE A 269 11.64 -32.76 15.08
N SER A 270 11.83 -33.93 15.70
CA SER A 270 10.98 -34.38 16.82
C SER A 270 11.20 -33.50 18.05
N GLU A 271 10.38 -33.68 19.08
CA GLU A 271 10.51 -32.97 20.35
C GLU A 271 11.92 -33.09 20.98
N VAL A 272 12.54 -34.26 20.85
CA VAL A 272 13.88 -34.56 21.36
C VAL A 272 14.97 -33.77 20.61
N ASP A 273 14.74 -33.48 19.32
CA ASP A 273 15.69 -32.81 18.44
C ASP A 273 15.41 -31.31 18.26
N ILE A 274 14.37 -30.75 18.88
CA ILE A 274 14.00 -29.32 18.75
C ILE A 274 15.19 -28.39 19.01
N LYS A 275 16.07 -28.73 19.96
CA LYS A 275 17.25 -27.92 20.30
C LYS A 275 18.24 -27.78 19.14
N ARG A 276 18.22 -28.68 18.16
CA ARG A 276 19.10 -28.66 16.97
C ARG A 276 18.56 -27.78 15.84
N VAL A 277 17.30 -27.36 15.91
CA VAL A 277 16.64 -26.58 14.85
C VAL A 277 17.34 -25.23 14.63
N ASP A 278 17.70 -24.53 15.71
CA ASP A 278 18.39 -23.23 15.62
C ASP A 278 19.69 -23.32 14.81
N GLY A 279 20.53 -24.31 15.12
CA GLY A 279 21.76 -24.57 14.38
C GLY A 279 21.49 -24.91 12.91
N TYR A 280 20.50 -25.76 12.65
CA TYR A 280 20.13 -26.13 11.28
C TYR A 280 19.66 -24.93 10.44
N LEU A 281 18.80 -24.06 10.99
CA LEU A 281 18.32 -22.86 10.30
C LEU A 281 19.46 -21.86 10.03
N LYS A 282 20.45 -21.76 10.94
CA LYS A 282 21.60 -20.86 10.81
C LYS A 282 22.61 -21.33 9.78
N SER A 283 23.01 -22.61 9.79
CA SER A 283 24.13 -23.11 8.99
C SER A 283 23.80 -24.28 8.05
N GLY A 284 22.72 -25.02 8.29
CA GLY A 284 22.39 -26.24 7.54
C GLY A 284 21.59 -26.02 6.25
N ILE A 285 21.23 -24.78 5.93
CA ILE A 285 20.45 -24.41 4.74
C ILE A 285 21.37 -23.71 3.72
N PRO A 286 21.45 -24.22 2.48
CA PRO A 286 22.22 -23.59 1.41
C PRO A 286 21.76 -22.16 1.11
N GLN A 287 22.67 -21.32 0.62
CA GLN A 287 22.32 -20.01 0.08
C GLN A 287 21.37 -20.14 -1.11
N ARG A 288 20.57 -19.10 -1.37
CA ARG A 288 19.59 -19.02 -2.47
C ARG A 288 18.45 -20.03 -2.32
N SER A 289 18.03 -20.28 -1.08
CA SER A 289 17.00 -21.26 -0.77
C SER A 289 15.75 -20.62 -0.20
N ILE A 290 14.59 -21.06 -0.66
CA ILE A 290 13.29 -20.83 -0.02
C ILE A 290 13.16 -21.83 1.13
N VAL A 291 12.75 -21.37 2.30
CA VAL A 291 12.61 -22.18 3.51
C VAL A 291 11.14 -22.17 3.93
N LEU A 292 10.52 -23.34 3.94
CA LEU A 292 9.16 -23.55 4.41
C LEU A 292 9.25 -24.30 5.74
N LEU A 293 8.59 -23.79 6.77
CA LEU A 293 8.56 -24.42 8.08
C LEU A 293 7.12 -24.52 8.56
N SER A 294 6.78 -25.65 9.19
CA SER A 294 5.49 -25.88 9.83
C SER A 294 5.66 -26.69 11.09
N THR A 295 4.82 -26.44 12.10
CA THR A 295 4.80 -27.18 13.34
C THR A 295 3.55 -28.06 13.46
N ARG A 296 3.67 -29.12 14.26
CA ARG A 296 2.56 -29.97 14.71
C ARG A 296 2.76 -30.32 16.18
N GLY A 297 1.66 -30.31 16.93
CA GLY A 297 1.67 -30.65 18.36
C GLY A 297 2.04 -29.47 19.25
N ASP A 298 2.10 -29.73 20.55
CA ASP A 298 2.50 -28.74 21.55
C ASP A 298 4.03 -28.70 21.61
N ILE A 299 4.62 -27.71 20.93
CA ILE A 299 6.07 -27.51 20.89
C ILE A 299 6.43 -26.45 21.91
N ASP A 300 7.19 -26.86 22.93
CA ASP A 300 7.72 -25.93 23.91
C ASP A 300 8.69 -24.94 23.24
N SER A 301 8.46 -23.66 23.49
CA SER A 301 8.99 -22.49 22.78
C SER A 301 10.38 -22.74 22.14
N PRO A 302 10.45 -23.05 20.83
CA PRO A 302 11.72 -23.31 20.18
C PRO A 302 12.54 -22.01 20.17
N ASN A 303 13.75 -22.03 20.71
CA ASN A 303 14.65 -20.87 20.73
C ASN A 303 15.25 -20.61 19.34
N ILE A 304 14.39 -20.32 18.36
CA ILE A 304 14.73 -20.17 16.93
C ILE A 304 14.50 -18.74 16.44
N SER A 305 14.05 -17.82 17.30
CA SER A 305 13.74 -16.44 16.92
C SER A 305 14.90 -15.72 16.23
N GLU A 306 16.12 -15.92 16.75
CA GLU A 306 17.36 -15.39 16.15
C GLU A 306 17.69 -16.07 14.82
N ALA A 307 17.50 -17.40 14.72
CA ALA A 307 17.73 -18.10 13.46
C ALA A 307 16.77 -17.63 12.35
N LEU A 308 15.52 -17.29 12.67
CA LEU A 308 14.55 -16.76 11.72
C LEU A 308 14.97 -15.40 11.12
N MET A 309 15.76 -14.60 11.85
CA MET A 309 16.33 -13.36 11.29
C MET A 309 17.32 -13.65 10.17
N SER A 310 18.09 -14.73 10.28
CA SER A 310 18.99 -15.18 9.21
C SER A 310 18.24 -15.66 7.95
N LEU A 311 16.93 -15.85 8.07
CA LEU A 311 16.01 -16.24 6.99
C LEU A 311 15.06 -15.09 6.59
N GLY A 312 15.32 -13.89 7.11
CA GLY A 312 14.76 -12.64 6.61
C GLY A 312 13.67 -11.98 7.45
N THR A 313 13.36 -12.46 8.66
CA THR A 313 12.54 -11.65 9.59
C THR A 313 13.26 -10.35 9.96
N ALA A 314 12.48 -9.28 10.19
CA ALA A 314 13.04 -7.96 10.47
C ALA A 314 13.62 -7.83 11.89
N LYS A 315 13.05 -8.55 12.85
CA LYS A 315 13.44 -8.62 14.26
C LYS A 315 13.14 -10.02 14.81
N PRO A 316 13.72 -10.41 15.97
CA PRO A 316 13.39 -11.68 16.60
C PRO A 316 11.88 -11.72 16.90
N PRO A 317 11.13 -12.67 16.32
CA PRO A 317 9.72 -12.80 16.62
C PRO A 317 9.53 -13.38 18.02
N TYR A 318 8.47 -12.94 18.70
CA TYR A 318 7.99 -13.61 19.90
C TYR A 318 7.28 -14.91 19.48
N LEU A 319 7.78 -16.04 19.96
CA LEU A 319 7.23 -17.36 19.66
C LEU A 319 6.52 -17.85 20.94
N GLN A 320 5.21 -18.08 20.84
CA GLN A 320 4.41 -18.51 21.98
C GLN A 320 4.62 -20.01 22.22
N SER A 321 4.81 -20.43 23.48
CA SER A 321 4.91 -21.86 23.81
C SER A 321 3.64 -22.59 23.41
N ASN A 322 3.79 -23.79 22.85
CA ASN A 322 2.71 -24.68 22.42
C ASN A 322 1.78 -24.10 21.33
N GLY A 323 2.15 -22.97 20.71
CA GLY A 323 1.43 -22.40 19.57
C GLY A 323 1.78 -23.07 18.25
N SER A 324 0.83 -23.09 17.31
CA SER A 324 1.13 -23.52 15.94
C SER A 324 1.86 -22.41 15.19
N MET A 325 2.77 -22.81 14.31
CA MET A 325 3.61 -21.91 13.55
C MET A 325 3.81 -22.40 12.12
N ALA A 326 3.78 -21.45 11.19
CA ALA A 326 4.22 -21.65 9.83
C ALA A 326 5.10 -20.48 9.40
N PHE A 327 6.16 -20.76 8.65
CA PHE A 327 7.09 -19.74 8.21
C PHE A 327 7.48 -19.94 6.74
N LEU A 328 7.47 -18.82 6.02
CA LEU A 328 7.96 -18.68 4.65
C LEU A 328 9.19 -17.78 4.73
N GLY A 329 10.37 -18.35 4.58
CA GLY A 329 11.66 -17.66 4.71
C GLY A 329 12.52 -17.80 3.47
N PHE A 330 13.61 -17.03 3.45
CA PHE A 330 14.60 -17.08 2.38
C PHE A 330 16.02 -16.98 2.95
N LYS A 331 16.89 -17.92 2.56
CA LYS A 331 18.31 -17.89 2.87
C LYS A 331 19.06 -17.24 1.71
N GLY A 332 19.54 -16.02 1.90
CA GLY A 332 20.28 -15.28 0.88
C GLY A 332 20.64 -13.86 1.32
N ASN A 333 21.30 -13.12 0.42
CA ASN A 333 21.67 -11.72 0.65
C ASN A 333 20.52 -10.73 0.42
N PHE A 334 19.46 -11.18 -0.25
CA PHE A 334 18.25 -10.42 -0.50
C PHE A 334 17.17 -10.80 0.51
N LYS A 335 16.29 -9.85 0.85
CA LYS A 335 15.15 -10.08 1.75
C LYS A 335 13.84 -9.90 0.96
N PRO A 336 13.26 -10.98 0.40
CA PRO A 336 12.01 -10.90 -0.33
C PRO A 336 10.84 -10.39 0.51
N SER A 337 9.95 -9.59 -0.10
CA SER A 337 8.75 -9.05 0.56
C SER A 337 7.70 -10.11 0.92
N TRP A 338 7.78 -11.31 0.35
CA TRP A 338 6.85 -12.41 0.65
C TRP A 338 7.22 -13.19 1.92
N ILE A 339 8.39 -12.94 2.53
CA ILE A 339 8.77 -13.56 3.80
C ILE A 339 7.69 -13.28 4.84
N LYS A 340 7.21 -14.33 5.50
CA LYS A 340 6.11 -14.19 6.46
C LYS A 340 6.13 -15.29 7.51
N LEU A 341 5.90 -14.89 8.75
CA LEU A 341 5.67 -15.77 9.89
C LEU A 341 4.18 -15.74 10.25
N PHE A 342 3.63 -16.90 10.51
CA PHE A 342 2.26 -17.10 10.97
C PHE A 342 2.31 -17.86 12.30
N THR A 343 1.57 -17.39 13.29
CA THR A 343 1.48 -17.99 14.62
C THR A 343 0.05 -18.00 15.10
N SER A 344 -0.30 -19.01 15.90
CA SER A 344 -1.57 -19.10 16.63
C SER A 344 -1.31 -19.50 18.09
N PRO A 345 -2.23 -19.15 19.01
CA PRO A 345 -2.14 -19.56 20.40
C PRO A 345 -2.19 -21.09 20.59
N ALA A 346 -1.84 -21.54 21.79
CA ALA A 346 -1.81 -22.96 22.12
C ALA A 346 -3.16 -23.67 21.86
N GLY A 347 -3.08 -24.85 21.23
CA GLY A 347 -4.23 -25.66 20.86
C GLY A 347 -5.02 -25.17 19.64
N GLN A 348 -4.74 -23.97 19.11
CA GLN A 348 -5.34 -23.45 17.88
C GLN A 348 -4.45 -23.71 16.68
N GLY A 349 -5.04 -24.17 15.58
CA GLY A 349 -4.35 -24.32 14.30
C GLY A 349 -4.16 -23.01 13.56
N LEU A 350 -3.48 -23.10 12.43
CA LEU A 350 -3.42 -22.05 11.41
C LEU A 350 -4.42 -22.38 10.30
N VAL A 351 -5.10 -21.35 9.80
CA VAL A 351 -5.82 -21.44 8.52
C VAL A 351 -4.83 -21.87 7.45
N GLN A 352 -5.22 -22.78 6.56
CA GLN A 352 -4.38 -23.24 5.45
C GLN A 352 -3.78 -22.04 4.70
N ILE A 353 -2.46 -22.00 4.63
CA ILE A 353 -1.71 -20.94 3.98
C ILE A 353 -1.42 -21.38 2.56
N GLU A 354 -1.88 -20.61 1.58
CA GLU A 354 -1.55 -20.81 0.16
C GLU A 354 -0.78 -19.58 -0.35
N LYS A 355 0.38 -19.81 -0.98
CA LYS A 355 1.24 -18.75 -1.53
C LYS A 355 1.89 -19.14 -2.86
N TYR A 356 2.09 -18.12 -3.69
CA TYR A 356 2.84 -18.19 -4.94
C TYR A 356 4.16 -17.44 -4.76
N ILE A 357 5.27 -18.16 -4.67
CA ILE A 357 6.60 -17.58 -4.44
C ILE A 357 7.29 -17.43 -5.80
N PRO A 358 7.70 -16.21 -6.22
CA PRO A 358 8.42 -16.05 -7.49
C PRO A 358 9.74 -16.81 -7.44
N LEU A 359 10.14 -17.39 -8.57
CA LEU A 359 11.39 -18.13 -8.75
C LEU A 359 12.31 -17.41 -9.73
N GLN A 360 13.57 -17.85 -9.82
CA GLN A 360 14.51 -17.47 -10.89
C GLN A 360 14.81 -15.97 -10.94
N LEU A 361 14.69 -15.27 -9.82
CA LEU A 361 14.96 -13.84 -9.73
C LEU A 361 16.47 -13.58 -9.71
N GLU A 362 16.91 -12.54 -10.41
CA GLU A 362 18.32 -12.08 -10.36
C GLU A 362 18.70 -11.69 -8.93
N GLU A 363 17.76 -11.12 -8.19
CA GLU A 363 17.87 -10.75 -6.78
C GLU A 363 18.12 -11.96 -5.87
N TYR A 364 17.77 -13.18 -6.30
CA TYR A 364 18.09 -14.40 -5.57
C TYR A 364 19.49 -14.92 -5.87
N GLY A 365 20.25 -14.27 -6.75
CA GLY A 365 21.54 -14.74 -7.22
C GLY A 365 21.43 -15.91 -8.20
N CYS A 366 20.30 -16.00 -8.92
CA CYS A 366 20.11 -16.94 -10.01
C CYS A 366 20.79 -16.45 -11.28
N ALA A 367 21.35 -17.36 -12.06
CA ALA A 367 21.83 -17.03 -13.41
C ALA A 367 20.64 -16.55 -14.25
N ARG A 368 20.88 -15.54 -15.11
CA ARG A 368 19.84 -15.00 -16.01
C ARG A 368 19.16 -16.12 -16.77
N ALA A 369 17.91 -16.41 -16.44
CA ALA A 369 17.04 -17.16 -17.34
C ALA A 369 16.91 -16.36 -18.64
N ILE A 370 17.06 -17.05 -19.77
CA ILE A 370 16.94 -16.51 -21.13
C ILE A 370 15.77 -15.52 -21.18
N LYS A 371 16.04 -14.29 -21.67
CA LYS A 371 15.10 -13.15 -21.81
C LYS A 371 13.65 -13.62 -21.77
N SER A 372 12.98 -13.46 -20.63
CA SER A 372 11.56 -13.80 -20.53
C SER A 372 10.84 -13.11 -21.70
N ARG A 373 10.16 -13.88 -22.55
CA ARG A 373 9.30 -13.32 -23.61
C ARG A 373 8.21 -12.49 -22.93
N GLN A 374 8.45 -11.20 -22.78
CA GLN A 374 7.45 -10.25 -22.30
C GLN A 374 6.36 -10.16 -23.35
N LYS A 375 5.34 -10.99 -23.18
CA LYS A 375 4.19 -11.12 -24.08
C LYS A 375 3.44 -9.79 -24.21
N ASP A 376 3.43 -9.00 -23.15
CA ASP A 376 3.04 -7.60 -23.07
C ASP A 376 3.84 -6.70 -24.04
N LEU A 377 5.16 -6.87 -24.13
CA LEU A 377 5.99 -6.13 -25.07
C LEU A 377 5.82 -6.62 -26.51
N GLU A 378 5.53 -7.91 -26.71
CA GLU A 378 5.14 -8.45 -28.03
C GLU A 378 3.75 -7.97 -28.47
N LEU A 379 2.78 -7.92 -27.55
CA LEU A 379 1.44 -7.38 -27.80
C LEU A 379 1.51 -5.88 -28.07
N LEU A 380 2.33 -5.14 -27.31
CA LEU A 380 2.61 -3.73 -27.57
C LEU A 380 3.22 -3.56 -28.96
N LYS A 381 4.26 -4.33 -29.31
CA LYS A 381 4.88 -4.30 -30.65
C LYS A 381 3.89 -4.67 -31.76
N LYS A 382 2.96 -5.60 -31.51
CA LYS A 382 1.90 -5.92 -32.48
C LYS A 382 0.94 -4.75 -32.63
N ALA A 383 0.47 -4.19 -31.52
CA ALA A 383 -0.45 -3.06 -31.52
C ALA A 383 0.15 -1.80 -32.16
N THR A 384 1.45 -1.54 -31.95
CA THR A 384 2.17 -0.40 -32.55
C THR A 384 2.60 -0.62 -33.99
N ARG A 385 2.54 -1.85 -34.53
CA ARG A 385 2.74 -2.13 -35.96
C ARG A 385 1.45 -2.06 -36.77
N SER A 386 0.30 -1.98 -36.10
CA SER A 386 -1.04 -1.86 -36.71
C SER A 386 -1.53 -0.40 -36.84
N HIS A 387 -0.64 0.56 -36.63
CA HIS A 387 -0.75 1.98 -36.98
C HIS A 387 0.49 2.36 -37.77
#